data_AF-A0A4Q3SGH0-F1
#
_entry.id   AF-A0A4Q3SGH0-F1
#
_cell.length_a   1.000
_cell.length_b   1.000
_cell.length_c   1.000
_cell.angle_alpha   90.00
_cell.angle_beta   90.00
_cell.angle_gamma   90.00
#
_symmetry.space_group_name_H-M   'P 1'
#
loop_
_entity.id
_entity.type
_entity.pdbx_description
1 polymer ?
#
loop_
_entity_poly.entity_id
_entity_poly.type
_entity_poly.pdbx_seq_one_letter_code
_entity_poly.pdbx_strand_id
1 'polypeptide(L)' 'MATVTVEINGRPYAVGCADGQEERVGMLARQFDGHVQSVAGQVGHVGDLRLFLMASLL' A
#
# COMPACT_ATOMS: atom_id res chain seq x y z
N MET A 1 -18.85 -9.73 -1.51
CA MET A 1 -17.45 -9.70 -1.02
C MET A 1 -16.58 -9.54 -2.25
N ALA A 2 -16.05 -8.34 -2.43
CA ALA A 2 -15.19 -8.00 -3.55
C ALA A 2 -13.73 -8.05 -3.10
N THR A 3 -12.83 -8.36 -4.03
CA THR A 3 -11.39 -8.29 -3.81
C THR A 3 -10.83 -7.36 -4.87
N VAL A 4 -10.01 -6.41 -4.44
CA VAL A 4 -9.30 -5.52 -5.34
C VAL A 4 -7.81 -5.82 -5.24
N THR A 5 -7.16 -5.96 -6.39
CA THR A 5 -5.70 -6.06 -6.47
C THR A 5 -5.13 -4.65 -6.49
N VAL A 6 -4.26 -4.36 -5.55
CA VAL A 6 -3.56 -3.06 -5.45
C VAL A 6 -2.06 -3.29 -5.54
N GLU A 7 -1.33 -2.30 -6.03
CA GLU A 7 0.13 -2.37 -6.13
C GLU A 7 0.75 -1.43 -5.11
N ILE A 8 1.62 -1.98 -4.24
CA ILE A 8 2.37 -1.22 -3.24
C ILE A 8 3.85 -1.56 -3.40
N ASN A 9 4.71 -0.55 -3.54
CA ASN A 9 6.14 -0.70 -3.79
C ASN A 9 6.45 -1.63 -5.00
N GLY A 10 5.62 -1.58 -6.04
CA GLY A 10 5.76 -2.44 -7.23
C GLY A 10 5.40 -3.91 -7.00
N ARG A 11 4.74 -4.25 -5.89
CA ARG A 11 4.26 -5.59 -5.57
C ARG A 11 2.73 -5.62 -5.52
N PRO A 12 2.07 -6.64 -6.13
CA PRO A 12 0.63 -6.77 -6.07
C PRO A 12 0.16 -7.39 -4.75
N TYR A 13 -0.92 -6.85 -4.19
CA TYR A 13 -1.59 -7.33 -2.98
C TYR A 13 -3.10 -7.40 -3.20
N ALA A 14 -3.69 -8.53 -2.81
CA ALA A 14 -5.14 -8.70 -2.83
C ALA A 14 -5.74 -8.19 -1.52
N VAL A 15 -6.62 -7.19 -1.61
CA VAL A 15 -7.30 -6.59 -0.46
C VAL A 15 -8.79 -6.89 -0.54
N GLY A 16 -9.32 -7.53 0.50
CA GLY A 16 -10.75 -7.77 0.64
C GLY A 16 -11.47 -6.46 0.97
N CYS A 17 -12.60 -6.22 0.30
CA CYS A 17 -13.41 -5.02 0.49
C CYS A 17 -14.91 -5.34 0.38
N ALA A 18 -15.73 -4.42 0.88
CA ALA A 18 -17.17 -4.50 0.68
C ALA A 18 -17.52 -4.14 -0.77
N ASP A 19 -18.62 -4.69 -1.27
CA ASP A 19 -19.07 -4.44 -2.64
C ASP A 19 -19.36 -2.93 -2.80
N GLY A 20 -18.79 -2.31 -3.85
CA GLY A 20 -18.86 -0.86 -4.09
C GLY A 20 -17.83 -0.01 -3.35
N GLN A 21 -16.91 -0.61 -2.58
CA GLN A 21 -15.77 0.09 -1.97
C GLN A 21 -14.47 -0.07 -2.77
N GLU A 22 -14.47 -0.75 -3.92
CA GLU A 22 -13.25 -1.04 -4.68
C GLU A 22 -12.47 0.24 -5.03
N GLU A 23 -13.18 1.29 -5.45
CA GLU A 23 -12.57 2.58 -5.81
C GLU A 23 -11.90 3.24 -4.60
N ARG A 24 -12.58 3.25 -3.45
CA ARG A 24 -12.03 3.82 -2.20
C ARG A 24 -10.79 3.08 -1.76
N VAL A 25 -10.81 1.75 -1.79
CA VAL A 25 -9.65 0.92 -1.43
C VAL A 25 -8.51 1.15 -2.41
N GLY A 26 -8.80 1.25 -3.71
CA GLY A 26 -7.79 1.59 -4.72
C GLY A 26 -7.19 2.99 -4.55
N MET A 27 -7.96 3.98 -4.07
CA MET A 27 -7.43 5.30 -3.73
C MET A 27 -6.54 5.27 -2.48
N LEU A 28 -6.98 4.60 -1.41
CA LEU A 28 -6.21 4.46 -0.18
C LEU A 28 -4.89 3.71 -0.44
N ALA A 29 -4.92 2.67 -1.27
CA ALA A 29 -3.72 1.95 -1.65
C ALA A 29 -2.73 2.81 -2.43
N ARG A 30 -3.20 3.63 -3.39
CA ARG A 30 -2.34 4.58 -4.12
C ARG A 30 -1.72 5.63 -3.19
N GLN A 31 -2.47 6.12 -2.22
CA GLN A 31 -1.94 7.04 -1.21
C GLN A 31 -0.86 6.38 -0.35
N PHE A 32 -1.12 5.14 0.10
CA PHE A 32 -0.17 4.37 0.88
C PHE A 32 1.10 4.05 0.08
N ASP A 33 0.98 3.65 -1.19
CA ASP A 33 2.12 3.41 -2.08
C ASP A 33 3.03 4.65 -2.20
N GLY A 34 2.44 5.84 -2.37
CA GLY A 34 3.22 7.09 -2.39
C GLY A 34 3.99 7.32 -1.09
N HIS A 35 3.39 7.01 0.07
CA HIS A 35 4.06 7.09 1.36
C HIS A 35 5.21 6.09 1.47
N VAL A 36 4.96 4.84 1.08
CA VAL A 36 5.94 3.75 1.06
C VAL A 36 7.13 4.10 0.16
N GLN A 37 6.90 4.65 -1.03
CA GLN A 37 7.96 5.09 -1.94
C GLN A 37 8.79 6.23 -1.35
N SER A 38 8.14 7.21 -0.72
CA SER A 38 8.83 8.32 -0.04
C SER A 38 9.74 7.82 1.09
N VAL A 39 9.23 6.93 1.94
CA VAL A 39 10.02 6.36 3.04
C VAL A 39 11.15 5.49 2.49
N ALA A 40 10.90 4.66 1.47
CA ALA A 40 11.91 3.81 0.84
C ALA A 40 13.09 4.63 0.30
N GLY A 41 12.81 5.79 -0.30
CA GLY A 41 13.84 6.72 -0.76
C GLY A 41 14.70 7.31 0.36
N GLN A 42 14.17 7.41 1.58
CA GLN A 42 14.88 7.99 2.74
C GLN A 42 15.67 6.94 3.54
N VAL A 43 15.12 5.74 3.72
CA VAL A 43 15.72 4.70 4.60
C VAL A 43 16.60 3.69 3.87
N GLY A 44 16.55 3.67 2.53
CA GLY A 44 17.30 2.71 1.71
C GLY A 44 16.68 1.31 1.69
N HIS A 45 17.52 0.28 1.48
CA HIS A 45 17.05 -1.09 1.29
C HIS A 45 16.69 -1.77 2.62
N VAL A 46 15.42 -1.68 2.99
CA VAL A 46 14.81 -2.38 4.14
C VAL A 46 13.74 -3.34 3.64
N GLY A 47 13.47 -4.41 4.39
CA GLY A 47 12.40 -5.36 4.01
C GLY A 47 11.01 -4.73 4.06
N ASP A 48 10.13 -5.17 3.16
CA ASP A 48 8.77 -4.63 2.96
C ASP A 48 7.97 -4.50 4.27
N LEU A 49 8.07 -5.49 5.18
CA LEU A 49 7.36 -5.44 6.45
C LEU A 49 7.77 -4.23 7.31
N ARG A 50 9.08 -3.97 7.41
CA ARG A 50 9.60 -2.83 8.17
C ARG A 50 9.28 -1.52 7.45
N LEU A 51 9.40 -1.52 6.13
CA LEU A 51 9.09 -0.38 5.29
C LEU A 51 7.63 0.05 5.46
N PHE A 52 6.69 -0.89 5.37
CA PHE A 52 5.25 -0.63 5.52
C PHE A 52 4.91 -0.16 6.92
N LEU A 53 5.54 -0.74 7.95
CA LEU A 53 5.38 -0.26 9.33
C LEU A 53 5.81 1.21 9.45
N MET A 54 7.00 1.56 8.92
CA MET A 54 7.48 2.95 8.96
C MET A 54 6.58 3.89 8.15
N ALA A 55 6.16 3.49 6.95
CA ALA A 55 5.26 4.26 6.10
C ALA A 55 3.85 4.43 6.68
N SER A 56 3.46 3.61 7.67
CA SER A 56 2.19 3.76 8.39
C SER A 56 2.28 4.65 9.63
N LEU A 57 3.49 4.89 10.14
CA LEU A 57 3.76 5.62 11.39
C LEU A 57 4.26 7.06 11.16
N LEU A 58 4.80 7.33 9.96
CA LEU A 58 5.27 8.63 9.50
C LEU A 58 4.17 9.33 8.69
#